data_AF-A0AAN8BAF2-F1
#
_entry.id   AF-A0AAN8BAF2-F1
#
_cell.length_a   1.000
_cell.length_b   1.000
_cell.length_c   1.000
_cell.angle_alpha   90.00
_cell.angle_beta   90.00
_cell.angle_gamma   90.00
#
_symmetry.space_group_name_H-M   'P 1'
#
loop_
_entity.id
_entity.type
_entity.pdbx_description
1 polymer ?
#
loop_
_entity_poly.entity_id
_entity_poly.type
_entity_poly.pdbx_seq_one_letter_code
_entity_poly.pdbx_strand_id
1 'polypeptide(L)'
;MYYKFSGFTQKLTGSAPTAAYSPQGLRPGVPAEAPPMIFASPTKLVSEAGTVADYIGPNRVPDLQKLFQIPDGVPIHLKRGVPDRLLYRTTMALTIGGTLYCLVALYFAAQPNNK
;
A
#
# COMPACT_ATOMS: atom_id res chain seq x y z
N MET A 1 -11.14 34.65 -25.13
CA MET A 1 -11.02 33.25 -25.61
C MET A 1 -10.65 32.39 -24.41
N TYR A 2 -11.26 31.21 -24.27
CA TYR A 2 -10.95 30.30 -23.16
C TYR A 2 -10.06 29.16 -23.68
N TYR A 3 -9.12 28.71 -22.86
CA TYR A 3 -8.14 27.69 -23.21
C TYR A 3 -8.08 26.62 -22.13
N LYS A 4 -7.79 25.39 -22.55
CA LYS A 4 -7.63 24.24 -21.66
C LYS A 4 -6.32 23.53 -21.98
N PHE A 5 -5.58 23.16 -20.95
CA PHE A 5 -4.36 22.36 -21.10
C PHE A 5 -4.73 20.91 -21.40
N SER A 6 -4.24 20.34 -22.50
CA SER A 6 -4.44 18.93 -22.86
C SER A 6 -3.35 18.07 -22.24
N GLY A 7 -3.71 17.17 -21.30
CA GLY A 7 -2.76 16.23 -20.70
C GLY A 7 -2.15 15.23 -21.69
N PHE A 8 -2.81 14.98 -22.82
CA PHE A 8 -2.33 14.04 -23.86
C PHE A 8 -1.31 14.70 -24.81
N THR A 9 -1.58 15.93 -25.25
CA THR A 9 -0.70 16.63 -26.20
C THR A 9 0.23 17.64 -25.55
N GLN A 10 0.10 17.85 -24.23
CA GLN A 10 0.82 18.83 -23.42
C GLN A 10 0.78 20.27 -23.99
N LYS A 11 -0.27 20.61 -24.74
CA LYS A 11 -0.48 21.92 -25.37
C LYS A 11 -1.81 22.54 -24.91
N LEU A 12 -1.88 23.87 -24.96
CA LEU A 12 -3.11 24.62 -24.74
C LEU A 12 -3.98 24.56 -26.00
N THR A 13 -5.23 24.15 -25.84
CA THR A 13 -6.24 24.12 -26.91
C THR A 13 -7.40 25.05 -26.57
N GLY A 14 -8.06 25.61 -27.59
CA GLY A 14 -9.26 26.43 -27.38
C GLY A 14 -10.39 25.61 -26.76
N SER A 15 -11.12 26.19 -25.79
CA SER A 15 -12.17 25.50 -25.04
C SER A 15 -13.38 26.39 -24.79
N ALA A 16 -14.52 25.78 -24.47
CA ALA A 16 -15.70 26.47 -23.99
C ALA A 16 -15.47 26.94 -22.53
N PRO A 17 -16.09 28.07 -22.08
CA PRO A 17 -15.86 28.63 -20.75
C PRO A 17 -16.04 27.61 -19.62
N THR A 18 -17.12 26.85 -19.65
CA THR A 18 -17.44 25.84 -18.61
C THR A 18 -16.42 24.70 -18.55
N ALA A 19 -15.82 24.34 -19.70
CA ALA A 19 -14.84 23.28 -19.78
C ALA A 19 -13.41 23.72 -19.42
N ALA A 20 -13.13 25.04 -19.46
CA ALA A 20 -11.83 25.62 -19.09
C ALA A 20 -11.60 25.63 -17.58
N TYR A 21 -12.66 25.81 -16.78
CA TYR A 21 -12.59 25.84 -15.31
C TYR A 21 -12.73 24.46 -14.64
N SER A 22 -12.98 23.39 -15.40
CA SER A 22 -13.11 22.03 -14.86
C SER A 22 -11.82 21.23 -15.03
N PRO A 23 -11.24 20.67 -13.96
CA PRO A 23 -10.03 19.87 -14.04
C PRO A 23 -10.21 18.64 -14.95
N GLN A 24 -9.19 18.37 -15.78
CA GLN A 24 -9.21 17.22 -16.70
C GLN A 24 -9.24 15.90 -15.92
N GLY A 25 -10.23 15.06 -16.21
CA GLY A 25 -10.42 13.76 -15.55
C GLY A 25 -11.47 13.74 -14.43
N LEU A 26 -11.91 14.90 -13.95
CA LEU A 26 -13.03 15.00 -13.02
C LEU A 26 -14.28 15.45 -13.80
N ARG A 27 -15.22 14.53 -13.99
CA ARG A 27 -16.54 14.88 -14.54
C ARG A 27 -17.27 15.70 -13.47
N PRO A 28 -17.95 16.81 -13.82
CA PRO A 28 -18.89 17.44 -12.92
C PRO A 28 -19.86 16.36 -12.45
N GLY A 29 -19.85 16.08 -11.13
CA GLY A 29 -20.81 15.17 -10.56
C GLY A 29 -22.20 15.65 -10.93
N VAL A 30 -23.07 14.74 -11.36
CA VAL A 30 -24.50 15.01 -11.48
C VAL A 30 -24.94 15.68 -10.16
N PRO A 31 -25.76 16.74 -10.18
CA PRO A 31 -26.22 17.37 -8.96
C PRO A 31 -26.73 16.29 -8.01
N ALA A 32 -26.14 16.21 -6.82
CA ALA A 32 -26.59 15.27 -5.80
C ALA A 32 -27.99 15.71 -5.37
N GLU A 33 -29.00 15.20 -6.05
CA GLU A 33 -30.37 15.25 -5.56
C GLU A 33 -30.37 14.47 -4.24
N ALA A 34 -30.60 15.19 -3.14
CA ALA A 34 -30.59 14.58 -1.81
C ALA A 34 -31.66 13.47 -1.82
N PRO A 35 -31.30 12.21 -1.52
CA PRO A 35 -32.29 11.14 -1.51
C PRO A 35 -33.37 11.49 -0.47
N PRO A 36 -34.66 11.29 -0.77
CA PRO A 36 -35.73 11.55 0.18
C PRO A 36 -35.44 10.74 1.46
N MET A 37 -35.42 11.42 2.61
CA MET A 37 -35.20 10.78 3.91
C MET A 37 -36.31 9.77 4.17
N ILE A 38 -36.02 8.49 3.95
CA ILE A 38 -36.89 7.38 4.33
C ILE A 38 -36.12 6.53 5.34
N PHE A 39 -36.56 6.63 6.59
CA PHE A 39 -35.84 6.21 7.81
C PHE A 39 -35.64 4.70 7.98
N ALA A 40 -35.98 3.87 7.00
CA ALA A 40 -35.84 2.42 7.11
C ALA A 40 -35.88 1.73 5.74
N SER A 41 -34.72 1.53 5.12
CA SER A 41 -34.56 0.44 4.15
C SER A 41 -33.10 -0.04 4.12
N PRO A 42 -32.86 -1.36 3.96
CA PRO A 42 -31.53 -1.95 4.03
C PRO A 42 -30.71 -1.49 2.83
N THR A 43 -29.46 -1.09 3.09
CA THR A 43 -28.48 -0.65 2.10
C THR A 43 -28.39 -1.65 0.95
N LYS A 44 -28.93 -1.30 -0.23
CA LYS A 44 -28.59 -2.01 -1.47
C LYS A 44 -27.16 -1.66 -1.82
N LEU A 45 -26.26 -2.63 -1.70
CA LEU A 45 -24.93 -2.58 -2.30
C LEU A 45 -25.11 -2.50 -3.82
N VAL A 46 -24.83 -1.32 -4.39
CA VAL A 46 -24.74 -1.11 -5.83
C VAL A 46 -23.53 -1.91 -6.32
N SER A 47 -23.84 -3.08 -6.88
CA SER A 47 -22.93 -3.94 -7.60
C SER A 47 -22.58 -3.30 -8.95
N GLU A 48 -21.62 -2.38 -8.95
CA GLU A 48 -20.93 -1.93 -10.17
C GLU A 48 -19.42 -1.90 -9.93
N ALA A 49 -18.87 -3.06 -9.56
CA ALA A 49 -17.43 -3.29 -9.47
C ALA A 49 -17.00 -4.52 -10.29
N GLY A 50 -17.84 -4.95 -11.23
CA GLY A 50 -17.74 -6.26 -11.89
C GLY A 50 -16.62 -6.43 -12.93
N THR A 51 -15.78 -5.42 -13.19
CA THR A 51 -14.71 -5.54 -14.19
C THR A 51 -13.34 -5.02 -13.75
N VAL A 52 -13.24 -4.30 -12.62
CA VAL A 52 -11.96 -3.78 -12.10
C VAL A 52 -11.48 -4.56 -10.87
N ALA A 53 -12.38 -5.26 -10.17
CA ALA A 53 -12.08 -5.95 -8.93
C ALA A 53 -11.30 -7.27 -9.12
N ASP A 54 -11.29 -7.88 -10.29
CA ASP A 54 -10.63 -9.18 -10.50
C ASP A 54 -9.10 -9.10 -10.55
N TYR A 55 -8.53 -7.90 -10.75
CA TYR A 55 -7.07 -7.71 -10.76
C TYR A 55 -6.50 -7.40 -9.38
N ILE A 56 -7.35 -6.99 -8.43
CA ILE A 56 -6.98 -6.65 -7.06
C ILE A 56 -7.61 -7.72 -6.18
N GLY A 57 -6.81 -8.72 -5.78
CA GLY A 57 -7.28 -9.84 -4.98
C GLY A 57 -8.14 -9.42 -3.76
N PRO A 58 -8.93 -10.36 -3.19
CA PRO A 58 -9.92 -10.04 -2.18
C PRO A 58 -9.31 -9.29 -0.99
N ASN A 59 -10.03 -8.30 -0.46
CA ASN A 59 -9.56 -7.52 0.69
C ASN A 59 -9.34 -8.42 1.92
N ARG A 60 -8.08 -8.54 2.35
CA ARG A 60 -7.67 -9.31 3.55
C ARG A 60 -7.38 -8.45 4.78
N VAL A 61 -7.55 -7.12 4.70
CA VAL A 61 -7.25 -6.21 5.81
C VAL A 61 -8.05 -6.56 7.08
N PRO A 62 -9.36 -6.86 7.02
CA PRO A 62 -10.12 -7.22 8.22
C PRO A 62 -9.61 -8.51 8.90
N ASP A 63 -9.15 -9.49 8.11
CA ASP A 63 -8.60 -10.75 8.63
C ASP A 63 -7.26 -10.51 9.33
N LEU A 64 -6.40 -9.68 8.73
CA LEU A 64 -5.11 -9.32 9.31
C LEU A 64 -5.29 -8.47 10.58
N GLN A 65 -6.23 -7.52 10.58
CA GLN A 65 -6.54 -6.73 11.78
C GLN A 65 -6.95 -7.62 12.95
N LYS A 66 -7.81 -8.62 12.71
CA LYS A 66 -8.16 -9.61 13.74
C LYS A 66 -6.92 -10.34 14.24
N LEU A 67 -6.06 -10.85 13.34
CA LEU A 67 -4.85 -11.57 13.73
C LEU A 67 -3.91 -10.71 14.59
N PHE A 68 -3.61 -9.50 14.16
CA PHE A 68 -2.61 -8.63 14.81
C PHE A 68 -3.14 -7.95 16.09
N GLN A 69 -4.46 -7.84 16.26
CA GLN A 69 -5.07 -7.19 17.44
C GLN A 69 -5.48 -8.16 18.56
N ILE A 70 -5.30 -9.47 18.39
CA ILE A 70 -5.57 -10.45 19.47
C ILE A 70 -4.67 -10.14 20.69
N PRO A 71 -5.23 -10.05 21.92
CA PRO A 71 -4.48 -9.76 23.14
C PRO A 71 -3.83 -11.04 23.72
N ASP A 72 -2.95 -11.69 22.96
CA ASP A 72 -2.23 -12.92 23.35
C ASP A 72 -0.87 -12.67 24.02
N GLY A 73 -0.44 -11.41 24.12
CA GLY A 73 0.88 -11.03 24.66
C GLY A 73 2.06 -11.38 23.75
N VAL A 74 1.82 -11.85 22.53
CA VAL A 74 2.89 -12.17 21.56
C VAL A 74 3.45 -10.86 20.98
N PRO A 75 4.78 -10.67 20.98
CA PRO A 75 5.38 -9.47 20.41
C PRO A 75 5.12 -9.39 18.89
N ILE A 76 4.98 -8.16 18.38
CA ILE A 76 4.53 -7.90 17.00
C ILE A 76 5.39 -8.59 15.92
N HIS A 77 6.70 -8.74 16.15
CA HIS A 77 7.63 -9.35 15.20
C HIS A 77 7.58 -10.89 15.17
N LEU A 78 6.76 -11.53 16.02
CA LEU A 78 6.50 -12.97 16.04
C LEU A 78 5.01 -13.30 15.85
N LYS A 79 4.19 -12.30 15.56
CA LYS A 79 2.73 -12.36 15.64
C LYS A 79 2.11 -13.29 14.60
N ARG A 80 2.78 -13.50 13.47
CA ARG A 80 2.36 -14.43 12.40
C ARG A 80 2.81 -15.88 12.66
N GLY A 81 3.47 -16.14 13.78
CA GLY A 81 3.79 -17.48 14.26
C GLY A 81 5.07 -18.07 13.67
N VAL A 82 4.98 -19.27 13.08
CA VAL A 82 6.12 -20.05 12.59
C VAL A 82 7.01 -19.31 11.57
N PRO A 83 6.48 -18.65 10.51
CA PRO A 83 7.34 -17.98 9.54
C PRO A 83 8.18 -16.87 10.18
N ASP A 84 7.58 -16.09 11.08
CA ASP A 84 8.27 -15.01 11.80
C ASP A 84 9.37 -15.56 12.72
N ARG A 85 9.09 -16.65 13.45
CA ARG A 85 10.08 -17.30 14.33
C ARG A 85 11.24 -17.89 13.55
N LEU A 86 10.97 -18.52 12.40
CA LEU A 86 12.01 -19.08 11.55
C LEU A 86 12.90 -17.97 11.02
N LEU A 87 12.29 -16.92 10.47
CA LEU A 87 13.01 -15.76 9.94
C LEU A 87 13.85 -15.09 11.03
N TYR A 88 13.29 -14.85 12.20
CA TYR A 88 14.02 -14.27 13.33
C TYR A 88 15.25 -15.10 13.71
N ARG A 89 15.09 -16.42 13.88
CA ARG A 89 16.19 -17.30 14.30
C ARG A 89 17.29 -17.39 13.25
N THR A 90 16.95 -17.46 11.97
CA THR A 90 17.95 -17.53 10.89
C THR A 90 18.69 -16.21 10.74
N THR A 91 18.00 -15.07 10.80
CA THR A 91 18.65 -13.74 10.78
C THR A 91 19.55 -13.54 11.99
N MET A 92 19.11 -13.95 13.18
CA MET A 92 19.94 -13.88 14.39
C MET A 92 21.18 -14.78 14.28
N ALA A 93 21.04 -16.01 13.78
CA ALA A 93 22.18 -16.90 13.56
C ALA A 93 23.16 -16.33 12.53
N LEU A 94 22.65 -15.79 11.41
CA LEU A 94 23.49 -15.19 10.37
C LEU A 94 24.23 -13.94 10.87
N THR A 95 23.57 -13.08 11.63
CA THR A 95 24.20 -11.87 12.19
C THR A 95 25.27 -12.21 13.21
N ILE A 96 24.99 -13.12 14.15
CA ILE A 96 26.01 -13.59 15.11
C ILE A 96 27.17 -14.25 14.37
N GLY A 97 26.90 -15.18 13.46
CA GLY A 97 27.93 -15.83 12.66
C GLY A 97 28.76 -14.83 11.84
N GLY A 98 28.11 -13.86 11.20
CA GLY A 98 28.75 -12.79 10.45
C GLY A 98 29.64 -11.91 11.32
N THR A 99 29.18 -11.53 12.52
CA THR A 99 30.00 -10.74 13.45
C THR A 99 31.25 -11.49 13.90
N LEU A 100 31.13 -12.78 14.22
CA LEU A 100 32.29 -13.62 14.57
C LEU A 100 33.27 -13.74 13.39
N TYR A 101 32.75 -13.94 12.18
CA TYR A 101 33.56 -13.97 10.97
C TYR A 101 34.31 -12.65 10.76
N CYS A 102 33.63 -11.50 10.91
CA CYS A 102 34.25 -10.19 10.81
C CYS A 102 35.38 -10.01 11.84
N LEU A 103 35.21 -10.49 13.08
CA LEU A 103 36.26 -10.44 14.10
C LEU A 103 37.48 -11.28 13.72
N VAL A 104 37.28 -12.49 13.20
CA VAL A 104 38.36 -13.37 12.73
C VAL A 104 39.08 -12.75 11.53
N ALA A 105 38.33 -12.22 10.56
CA ALA A 105 38.88 -11.54 9.40
C ALA A 105 39.68 -10.29 9.82
N LEU A 106 39.17 -9.52 10.78
CA LEU A 106 39.86 -8.35 11.32
C LEU A 106 41.15 -8.74 12.06
N TYR A 107 41.13 -9.84 12.82
CA TYR A 107 42.34 -10.35 13.48
C TYR A 107 43.44 -10.71 12.47
N PHE A 108 43.11 -11.43 11.40
CA PHE A 108 44.08 -11.74 10.35
C PHE A 108 44.54 -10.51 9.59
N ALA A 109 43.63 -9.58 9.29
CA ALA A 109 43.97 -8.32 8.63
C ALA A 109 44.86 -7.40 9.48
N ALA A 110 44.78 -7.51 10.82
CA ALA A 110 45.60 -6.75 11.74
C ALA A 110 47.04 -7.28 11.87
N GLN A 111 47.33 -8.50 11.38
CA GLN A 111 48.68 -9.05 11.38
C GLN A 111 49.45 -8.65 10.12
N PRO A 112 50.77 -8.38 10.23
CA PRO A 112 51.59 -8.09 9.06
C PRO A 112 51.67 -9.34 8.18
N ASN A 113 51.26 -9.19 6.91
CA ASN A 113 51.38 -10.25 5.94
C ASN A 113 52.72 -10.09 5.20
N ASN A 114 53.63 -11.05 5.37
CA ASN A 114 54.86 -11.08 4.60
C ASN A 114 54.51 -11.51 3.17
N LYS A 115 54.74 -10.62 2.20
CA LYS A 115 54.64 -10.92 0.77
C LYS A 115 55.80 -11.77 0.30
#